data_AF-A0A942RST5-F1
#
_entry.id   AF-A0A942RST5-F1
#
_cell.length_a   1.000
_cell.length_b   1.000
_cell.length_c   1.000
_cell.angle_alpha   90.00
_cell.angle_beta   90.00
_cell.angle_gamma   90.00
#
_symmetry.space_group_name_H-M   'P 1'
#
loop_
_entity.id
_entity.type
_entity.pdbx_description
1 polymer ?
#
loop_
_entity_poly.entity_id
_entity_poly.type
_entity_poly.pdbx_seq_one_letter_code
_entity_poly.pdbx_strand_id
1 'polypeptide(L)'
;MIRQDVRKQVLSLWEVVIARFSMADNLTPVSKEKDFFDLVEEARQEYKVALSQFDHVSDPDLVDHAIHAMVAAEKKYTFLLKKARQEGYRLPAKLDALRERRVNNA
;
A
#
# COMPACT_ATOMS: atom_id res chain seq x y z
N MET A 1 48.38 -22.18 -23.85
CA MET A 1 47.42 -21.15 -24.29
C MET A 1 46.00 -21.56 -23.88
N ILE A 2 45.66 -21.57 -22.57
CA ILE A 2 44.40 -22.16 -22.03
C ILE A 2 43.78 -21.29 -20.89
N ARG A 3 44.33 -20.11 -20.57
CA ARG A 3 43.90 -19.33 -19.37
C ARG A 3 42.74 -18.34 -19.59
N GLN A 4 42.12 -18.28 -20.77
CA GLN A 4 41.08 -17.29 -21.09
C GLN A 4 39.66 -17.86 -21.16
N ASP A 5 39.48 -19.19 -21.26
CA ASP A 5 38.15 -19.80 -21.49
C ASP A 5 37.27 -19.86 -20.25
N VAL A 6 37.85 -20.12 -19.07
CA VAL A 6 37.07 -20.24 -17.82
C VAL A 6 36.40 -18.90 -17.46
N ARG A 7 37.07 -17.78 -17.75
CA ARG A 7 36.50 -16.44 -17.53
C ARG A 7 35.28 -16.19 -18.41
N LYS A 8 35.32 -16.63 -19.68
CA LYS A 8 34.18 -16.49 -20.60
C LYS A 8 33.00 -17.37 -20.20
N GLN A 9 33.26 -18.59 -19.72
CA GLN A 9 32.21 -19.47 -19.22
C GLN A 9 31.56 -18.93 -17.95
N VAL A 10 32.34 -18.38 -17.02
CA VAL A 10 31.79 -17.76 -15.80
C VAL A 10 31.01 -16.49 -16.14
N LEU A 11 31.47 -15.69 -17.10
CA LEU A 11 30.76 -14.49 -17.56
C LEU A 11 29.41 -14.83 -18.21
N SER A 12 29.35 -15.85 -19.09
CA SER A 12 28.08 -16.25 -19.70
C SER A 12 27.12 -16.87 -18.68
N LEU A 13 27.63 -17.59 -17.69
CA LEU A 13 26.82 -18.11 -16.60
C LEU A 13 26.31 -16.98 -15.70
N TRP A 14 27.12 -15.95 -15.45
CA TRP A 14 26.71 -14.75 -14.70
C TRP A 14 25.64 -13.94 -15.44
N GLU A 15 25.76 -13.81 -16.77
CA GLU A 15 24.71 -13.20 -17.61
C GLU A 15 23.38 -13.96 -17.52
N VAL A 16 23.41 -15.30 -17.49
CA VAL A 16 22.21 -16.15 -17.33
C VAL A 16 21.62 -16.05 -15.93
N VAL A 17 22.46 -15.96 -14.90
CA VAL A 17 22.03 -15.78 -13.50
C VAL A 17 21.38 -14.42 -13.31
N ILE A 18 21.95 -13.35 -13.86
CA ILE A 18 21.34 -12.02 -13.88
C ILE A 18 20.02 -12.04 -14.66
N ALA A 19 19.97 -12.69 -15.82
CA ALA A 19 18.74 -12.77 -16.61
C ALA A 19 17.62 -13.52 -15.87
N ARG A 20 17.93 -14.63 -15.18
CA ARG A 20 16.96 -15.36 -14.34
C ARG A 20 16.52 -14.57 -13.11
N PHE A 21 17.39 -13.72 -12.55
CA PHE A 21 17.05 -12.84 -11.43
C PHE A 21 16.20 -11.64 -11.89
N SER A 22 16.50 -11.09 -13.07
CA SER A 22 15.80 -9.96 -13.68
C SER A 22 14.36 -10.31 -14.11
N MET A 23 14.02 -11.59 -14.24
CA MET A 23 12.65 -12.04 -14.50
C MET A 23 11.69 -11.83 -13.32
N ALA A 24 12.19 -11.58 -12.10
CA ALA A 24 11.36 -11.31 -10.93
C ALA A 24 10.91 -9.85 -10.81
N ASP A 25 11.52 -8.92 -11.55
CA ASP A 25 11.21 -7.48 -11.47
C ASP A 25 10.27 -7.00 -12.60
N ASN A 26 9.71 -7.93 -13.39
CA ASN A 26 8.65 -7.67 -14.36
C ASN A 26 7.26 -7.54 -13.70
N LEU A 27 7.18 -6.97 -12.50
CA LEU A 27 5.91 -6.45 -11.99
C LEU A 27 5.54 -5.24 -12.84
N THR A 28 4.78 -5.51 -13.90
CA THR A 28 4.10 -4.49 -14.71
C THR A 28 3.43 -3.47 -13.79
N PRO A 29 3.39 -2.17 -14.13
CA PRO A 29 2.86 -1.11 -13.26
C PRO A 29 1.45 -1.45 -12.72
N VAL A 30 0.63 -2.14 -13.52
CA VAL A 30 -0.72 -2.63 -13.14
C VAL A 30 -0.74 -3.46 -11.85
N SER A 31 0.28 -4.27 -11.59
CA SER A 31 0.38 -5.07 -10.36
C SER A 31 0.63 -4.21 -9.12
N LYS A 32 1.56 -3.25 -9.20
CA LYS A 32 1.85 -2.29 -8.13
C LYS A 32 0.67 -1.38 -7.83
N GLU A 33 -0.07 -0.96 -8.86
CA GLU A 33 -1.30 -0.17 -8.68
C GLU A 33 -2.39 -0.97 -7.97
N LYS A 34 -2.56 -2.25 -8.30
CA LYS A 34 -3.52 -3.14 -7.64
C LYS A 34 -3.14 -3.37 -6.18
N ASP A 35 -1.88 -3.65 -5.89
CA ASP A 35 -1.38 -3.83 -4.53
C ASP A 35 -1.59 -2.55 -3.69
N PHE A 36 -1.35 -1.39 -4.29
CA PHE A 36 -1.58 -0.10 -3.63
C PHE A 36 -3.07 0.15 -3.34
N PHE A 37 -3.94 -0.20 -4.29
CA PHE A 37 -5.39 -0.11 -4.08
C PHE A 37 -5.84 -0.99 -2.91
N ASP A 38 -5.35 -2.23 -2.84
CA ASP A 38 -5.69 -3.15 -1.76
C ASP A 38 -5.26 -2.59 -0.38
N LEU A 39 -4.09 -1.95 -0.30
CA LEU A 39 -3.63 -1.24 0.90
C LEU A 39 -4.54 -0.08 1.31
N VAL A 40 -5.03 0.70 0.34
CA VAL A 40 -5.97 1.81 0.59
C VAL A 40 -7.31 1.28 1.09
N GLU A 41 -7.81 0.19 0.50
CA GLU A 41 -9.06 -0.43 0.90
C GLU A 41 -8.96 -1.08 2.28
N GLU A 42 -7.84 -1.73 2.60
CA GLU A 42 -7.56 -2.27 3.93
C GLU A 42 -7.59 -1.17 4.99
N ALA A 43 -6.84 -0.08 4.78
CA ALA A 43 -6.85 1.07 5.70
C ALA A 43 -8.25 1.67 5.88
N ARG A 44 -9.09 1.62 4.84
CA ARG A 44 -10.49 2.06 4.92
C ARG A 44 -11.35 1.13 5.77
N GLN A 45 -11.15 -0.18 5.66
CA GLN A 45 -11.86 -1.15 6.49
C GLN A 45 -11.42 -1.05 7.95
N GLU A 46 -10.12 -0.92 8.21
CA GLU A 46 -9.59 -0.65 9.56
C GLU A 46 -10.26 0.58 10.17
N TYR A 47 -10.34 1.68 9.41
CA TYR A 47 -10.98 2.90 9.89
C TYR A 47 -12.47 2.70 10.20
N LYS A 48 -13.21 1.97 9.36
CA LYS A 48 -14.62 1.62 9.64
C LYS A 48 -14.79 0.77 10.89
N VAL A 49 -13.91 -0.21 11.09
CA VAL A 49 -13.92 -1.06 12.29
C VAL A 49 -13.65 -0.21 13.52
N ALA A 50 -12.64 0.67 13.48
CA ALA A 50 -12.32 1.57 14.58
C ALA A 50 -13.48 2.54 14.91
N LEU A 51 -14.19 3.03 13.89
CA LEU A 51 -15.39 3.87 14.08
C LEU A 51 -16.49 3.07 14.79
N SER A 52 -16.76 1.85 14.33
CA SER A 52 -17.73 0.97 14.98
C SER A 52 -17.30 0.63 16.41
N GLN A 53 -16.01 0.43 16.67
CA GLN A 53 -15.52 0.20 18.02
C GLN A 53 -15.74 1.41 18.92
N PHE A 54 -15.46 2.63 18.42
CA PHE A 54 -15.73 3.86 19.15
C PHE A 54 -17.23 4.03 19.45
N ASP A 55 -18.11 3.75 18.49
CA ASP A 55 -19.56 3.87 18.68
C ASP A 55 -20.14 2.88 19.71
N HIS A 56 -19.49 1.72 19.89
CA HIS A 56 -19.96 0.65 20.78
C HIS A 56 -19.15 0.55 22.09
N VAL A 57 -18.06 1.31 22.24
CA VAL A 57 -17.26 1.27 23.47
C VAL A 57 -18.10 1.84 24.62
N SER A 58 -18.35 0.98 25.61
CA SER A 58 -19.15 1.35 26.80
C SER A 58 -18.29 1.50 28.04
N ASP A 59 -17.06 0.98 28.01
CA ASP A 59 -16.08 1.07 29.09
C ASP A 59 -15.35 2.42 29.00
N PRO A 60 -15.49 3.32 30.00
CA PRO A 60 -14.82 4.61 30.03
C PRO A 60 -13.30 4.51 29.89
N ASP A 61 -12.67 3.46 30.41
CA ASP A 61 -11.21 3.29 30.38
C ASP A 61 -10.70 2.90 28.99
N LEU A 62 -11.60 2.44 28.10
CA LEU A 62 -11.28 2.04 26.72
C LEU A 62 -11.63 3.12 25.69
N VAL A 63 -12.35 4.18 26.09
CA VAL A 63 -12.75 5.28 25.19
C VAL A 63 -11.52 5.94 24.56
N ASP A 64 -10.51 6.28 25.36
CA ASP A 64 -9.29 6.92 24.88
C ASP A 64 -8.54 6.05 23.88
N HIS A 65 -8.47 4.74 24.15
CA HIS A 65 -7.89 3.79 23.22
C HIS A 65 -8.67 3.73 21.90
N ALA A 66 -10.01 3.68 21.96
CA ALA A 66 -10.87 3.67 20.78
C ALA A 66 -10.72 4.96 19.95
N ILE A 67 -10.66 6.12 20.60
CA ILE A 67 -10.39 7.41 19.94
C ILE A 67 -9.03 7.37 19.25
N HIS A 68 -7.98 6.93 19.95
CA HIS A 68 -6.64 6.89 19.39
C HIS A 68 -6.57 5.96 18.17
N ALA A 69 -7.16 4.76 18.25
CA ALA A 69 -7.24 3.82 17.15
C ALA A 69 -7.98 4.40 15.94
N MET A 70 -9.13 5.06 16.17
CA MET A 70 -9.91 5.72 15.13
C MET A 70 -9.10 6.82 14.43
N VAL A 71 -8.47 7.71 15.18
CA VAL A 71 -7.67 8.82 14.64
C VAL A 71 -6.44 8.30 13.89
N ALA A 72 -5.78 7.25 14.39
CA ALA A 72 -4.64 6.64 13.73
C ALA A 72 -5.04 6.01 12.37
N ALA A 73 -6.14 5.26 12.33
CA ALA A 73 -6.65 4.65 11.12
C ALA A 73 -7.10 5.71 10.08
N GLU A 74 -7.75 6.79 10.52
CA GLU A 74 -8.10 7.92 9.65
C GLU A 74 -6.86 8.56 9.01
N LYS A 75 -5.82 8.81 9.82
CA LYS A 75 -4.56 9.41 9.34
C LYS A 75 -3.88 8.50 8.33
N LYS A 76 -3.83 7.19 8.59
CA LYS A 76 -3.29 6.18 7.67
C LYS A 76 -4.01 6.20 6.33
N TYR A 77 -5.34 6.10 6.33
CA TYR A 77 -6.15 6.15 5.12
C TYR A 77 -5.94 7.45 4.33
N THR A 78 -5.98 8.59 5.02
CA THR A 78 -5.78 9.91 4.40
C THR A 78 -4.40 10.06 3.77
N PHE A 79 -3.36 9.57 4.45
CA PHE A 79 -2.00 9.57 3.92
C PHE A 79 -1.89 8.74 2.64
N LEU A 80 -2.44 7.51 2.65
CA LEU A 80 -2.41 6.64 1.47
C LEU A 80 -3.16 7.26 0.28
N LEU A 81 -4.32 7.89 0.49
CA LEU A 81 -5.01 8.62 -0.59
C LEU A 81 -4.18 9.77 -1.17
N LYS A 82 -3.50 10.56 -0.30
CA LYS A 82 -2.63 11.64 -0.76
C LYS A 82 -1.46 11.10 -1.57
N LYS A 83 -0.83 10.01 -1.09
CA LYS A 83 0.26 9.32 -1.80
C LYS A 83 -0.21 8.77 -3.15
N ALA A 84 -1.41 8.22 -3.21
CA ALA A 84 -2.03 7.74 -4.44
C ALA A 84 -2.03 8.82 -5.54
N ARG A 85 -2.50 10.02 -5.17
CA ARG A 85 -2.61 11.17 -6.07
C ARG A 85 -1.26 11.72 -6.49
N GLN A 86 -0.27 11.71 -5.60
CA GLN A 86 1.09 12.17 -5.89
C GLN A 86 1.82 11.24 -6.86
N GLU A 87 1.63 9.93 -6.72
CA GLU A 87 2.25 8.92 -7.58
C GLU A 87 1.44 8.65 -8.86
N GLY A 88 0.28 9.31 -9.04
CA GLY A 88 -0.54 9.20 -10.25
C GLY A 88 -1.41 7.95 -10.34
N TYR A 89 -1.59 7.21 -9.23
CA TYR A 89 -2.48 6.05 -9.20
C TYR A 89 -3.93 6.48 -9.49
N ARG A 90 -4.59 5.69 -10.34
CA ARG A 90 -6.00 5.90 -10.67
C ARG A 90 -6.88 5.27 -9.59
N LEU A 91 -7.33 6.07 -8.62
CA LEU A 91 -8.28 5.61 -7.62
C LEU A 91 -9.67 5.40 -8.25
N PRO A 92 -10.41 4.35 -7.86
CA PRO A 92 -11.80 4.20 -8.26
C PRO A 92 -12.67 5.31 -7.62
N ALA A 93 -13.61 5.84 -8.40
CA ALA A 93 -14.46 6.98 -8.03
C ALA A 93 -15.17 6.85 -6.66
N LYS A 94 -15.42 5.61 -6.21
CA LYS A 94 -16.02 5.30 -4.91
C LYS A 94 -15.17 5.77 -3.71
N LEU A 95 -13.84 5.82 -3.85
CA LEU A 95 -12.93 6.25 -2.77
C LEU A 95 -12.78 7.76 -2.70
N ASP A 96 -12.76 8.46 -3.84
CA ASP A 96 -12.61 9.92 -3.87
C ASP A 96 -13.84 10.66 -3.31
N ALA A 97 -15.05 10.14 -3.57
CA ALA A 97 -16.30 10.77 -3.13
C ALA A 97 -16.50 10.80 -1.59
N LEU A 98 -15.81 9.93 -0.85
CA LEU A 98 -16.00 9.80 0.61
C LEU A 98 -15.27 10.87 1.42
N ARG A 99 -14.16 11.41 0.90
CA ARG A 99 -13.43 12.50 1.54
C ARG A 99 -14.26 13.80 1.56
N GLU A 100 -14.96 14.07 0.46
CA GLU A 100 -15.72 15.31 0.28
C GLU A 100 -16.92 15.40 1.23
N ARG A 101 -17.54 14.25 1.56
CA ARG A 101 -18.64 14.22 2.53
C ARG A 101 -18.24 14.66 3.94
N ARG A 102 -16.99 14.44 4.36
CA ARG A 102 -16.52 14.81 5.71
C ARG A 102 -16.01 16.23 5.79
N VAL A 103 -15.32 16.73 4.75
CA VAL A 103 -14.87 18.14 4.70
C VAL A 103 -16.06 19.09 4.73
N ASN A 104 -17.20 18.70 4.15
CA ASN A 104 -18.40 19.53 4.10
C ASN A 104 -19.30 19.43 5.35
N ASN A 105 -18.96 18.59 6.32
CA ASN A 105 -19.77 18.32 7.52
C ASN A 105 -19.01 18.63 8.83
N ALA A 106 -17.84 19.27 8.74
CA ALA A 106 -17.04 19.77 9.86
C ALA A 106 -17.02 21.30 9.83
#